data_AF-A0A395Y8N2-F1
#
_entry.id   AF-A0A395Y8N2-F1
#
_cell.length_a   1.000
_cell.length_b   1.000
_cell.length_c   1.000
_cell.angle_alpha   90.00
_cell.angle_beta   90.00
_cell.angle_gamma   90.00
#
_symmetry.space_group_name_H-M   'P 1'
#
loop_
_entity.id
_entity.type
_entity.pdbx_description
1 polymer ?
#
loop_
_entity_poly.entity_id
_entity_poly.type
_entity_poly.pdbx_seq_one_letter_code
_entity_poly.pdbx_strand_id
1 'polypeptide(L)'
;MKKRRMLCALCLLLGLMMLCSGCEKKESADDYLGRLITRAKENEGELQSVLETGIADAKSSNDFVIDFPDELKESYEAFLKEALNQVQFELNKADKESNDTYIIRVTYEPIDIAATTKETDAGYVKNISGTDFTTEVKNLLEEDTKLLSNATKQQKKSRTITVKKSGDSYKVSKKDITALLQDALQGYMAPYEAVGTVFDFRDFMQAYLDAYFKGDTERYCMHTGESAEEAAAWYEESFNSFRLDDLTDDQNTRFINAIKAIYKNCQYTLGAMRQVSLTEYQFDLTATPNTSIVNAASELDAGTYYSTAEVADAFLNIYDKYAAAPSYGTETTVTINWNSLNMASSNASADENFNRLVETIIPSE
;
A
#
# COMPACT_ATOMS: atom_id res chain seq x y z
N MET A 1 -10.93 -42.30 58.46
CA MET A 1 -10.35 -42.35 57.09
C MET A 1 -11.04 -41.27 56.27
N LYS A 2 -10.34 -40.17 55.89
CA LYS A 2 -9.89 -39.85 54.50
C LYS A 2 -11.07 -39.86 53.50
N LYS A 3 -11.47 -38.82 52.76
CA LYS A 3 -10.94 -37.54 52.20
C LYS A 3 -12.22 -36.78 51.71
N ARG A 4 -12.56 -35.50 51.93
CA ARG A 4 -11.91 -34.19 51.68
C ARG A 4 -11.16 -34.08 50.35
N ARG A 5 -11.69 -33.21 49.46
CA ARG A 5 -11.07 -32.49 48.31
C ARG A 5 -11.64 -32.88 46.93
N MET A 6 -12.61 -32.09 46.45
CA MET A 6 -12.69 -31.56 45.07
C MET A 6 -14.06 -30.88 44.90
N LEU A 7 -14.24 -29.69 45.47
CA LEU A 7 -15.31 -28.77 45.05
C LEU A 7 -15.04 -27.30 45.45
N CYS A 8 -13.78 -26.97 45.79
CA CYS A 8 -13.37 -25.63 46.26
C CYS A 8 -12.35 -24.96 45.32
N ALA A 9 -12.35 -25.26 44.02
CA ALA A 9 -11.37 -24.67 43.09
C ALA A 9 -11.98 -23.76 42.01
N LEU A 10 -13.31 -23.72 41.86
CA LEU A 10 -13.93 -22.98 40.75
C LEU A 10 -14.83 -21.79 41.18
N CYS A 11 -15.00 -21.56 42.48
CA CYS A 11 -15.76 -20.42 43.01
C CYS A 11 -14.91 -19.47 43.88
N LEU A 12 -13.59 -19.61 43.87
CA LEU A 12 -12.65 -18.91 44.76
C LEU A 12 -11.76 -17.86 44.08
N LEU A 13 -11.98 -17.54 42.80
CA LEU A 13 -11.22 -16.50 42.08
C LEU A 13 -12.06 -15.31 41.58
N LEU A 14 -13.38 -15.30 41.81
CA LEU A 14 -14.30 -14.25 41.34
C LEU A 14 -15.13 -13.59 42.46
N GLY A 15 -14.78 -13.81 43.74
CA GLY A 15 -15.67 -13.47 44.86
C GLY A 15 -14.99 -13.00 46.15
N LEU A 16 -13.86 -12.30 46.07
CA LEU A 16 -13.23 -11.70 47.25
C LEU A 16 -12.53 -10.38 46.89
N MET A 17 -13.32 -9.32 46.69
CA MET A 17 -12.93 -7.94 47.08
C MET A 17 -14.08 -6.91 47.02
N MET A 18 -15.34 -7.33 47.23
CA MET A 18 -16.40 -6.39 47.60
C MET A 18 -16.91 -6.76 48.99
N LEU A 19 -16.52 -5.96 49.98
CA LEU A 19 -17.26 -5.58 51.20
C LEU A 19 -16.27 -5.11 52.28
N CYS A 20 -15.78 -3.88 52.12
CA CYS A 20 -15.37 -2.99 53.21
C CYS A 20 -15.77 -1.57 52.79
N SER A 21 -16.88 -1.06 53.29
CA SER A 21 -17.26 0.35 53.21
C SER A 21 -16.37 1.18 54.14
N GLY A 22 -15.74 2.25 53.63
CA GLY A 22 -15.11 3.29 54.45
C GLY A 22 -13.64 3.61 54.16
N CYS A 23 -13.37 4.06 52.93
CA CYS A 23 -12.24 4.89 52.47
C CYS A 23 -12.24 4.72 50.95
N GLU A 24 -12.67 5.73 50.18
CA GLU A 24 -12.32 5.76 48.77
C GLU A 24 -10.79 5.72 48.70
N LYS A 25 -10.25 4.56 48.32
CA LYS A 25 -8.82 4.36 48.22
C LYS A 25 -8.36 5.34 47.14
N LYS A 26 -7.75 6.45 47.54
CA LYS A 26 -7.19 7.41 46.58
C LYS A 26 -6.30 6.62 45.63
N GLU A 27 -6.64 6.69 44.36
CA GLU A 27 -5.89 6.06 43.29
C GLU A 27 -4.39 6.35 43.44
N SER A 28 -3.55 5.34 43.25
CA SER A 28 -2.10 5.54 43.15
C SER A 28 -1.67 5.82 41.71
N ALA A 29 -0.44 6.33 41.52
CA ALA A 29 0.10 6.57 40.19
C ALA A 29 0.20 5.28 39.34
N ASP A 30 0.51 4.15 39.97
CA ASP A 30 0.54 2.82 39.36
C ASP A 30 -0.84 2.28 39.02
N ASP A 31 -1.85 2.49 39.87
CA ASP A 31 -3.25 2.21 39.54
C ASP A 31 -3.67 3.00 38.29
N TYR A 32 -3.29 4.29 38.19
CA TYR A 32 -3.61 5.16 37.05
C TYR A 32 -3.01 4.69 35.74
N LEU A 33 -1.71 4.37 35.74
CA LEU A 33 -1.05 3.85 34.54
C LEU A 33 -1.61 2.49 34.15
N GLY A 34 -1.91 1.63 35.14
CA GLY A 34 -2.56 0.35 34.91
C GLY A 34 -3.90 0.52 34.19
N ARG A 35 -4.75 1.45 34.65
CA ARG A 35 -6.03 1.73 33.99
C ARG A 35 -5.89 2.29 32.57
N LEU A 36 -4.84 3.04 32.26
CA LEU A 36 -4.58 3.49 30.88
C LEU A 36 -4.29 2.31 29.96
N ILE A 37 -3.44 1.38 30.40
CA ILE A 37 -3.09 0.17 29.64
C ILE A 37 -4.33 -0.73 29.49
N THR A 38 -5.12 -0.91 30.55
CA THR A 38 -6.38 -1.66 30.49
C THR A 38 -7.37 -1.02 29.51
N ARG A 39 -7.53 0.31 29.53
CA ARG A 39 -8.39 1.00 28.57
C ARG A 39 -7.95 0.78 27.13
N ALA A 40 -6.65 0.82 26.84
CA ALA A 40 -6.14 0.52 25.49
C ALA A 40 -6.47 -0.89 24.99
N LYS A 41 -6.68 -1.85 25.91
CA LYS A 41 -7.11 -3.21 25.58
C LYS A 41 -8.63 -3.37 25.42
N GLU A 42 -9.40 -2.59 26.16
CA GLU A 42 -10.85 -2.79 26.27
C GLU A 42 -11.64 -1.84 25.36
N ASN A 43 -11.19 -0.60 25.19
CA ASN A 43 -11.93 0.47 24.53
C ASN A 43 -11.44 0.75 23.11
N GLU A 44 -12.36 1.17 22.25
CA GLU A 44 -12.08 1.72 20.92
C GLU A 44 -11.50 3.15 21.04
N GLY A 45 -10.71 3.57 20.05
CA GLY A 45 -10.12 4.91 19.96
C GLY A 45 -8.83 5.11 20.75
N GLU A 46 -8.46 4.19 21.64
CA GLU A 46 -7.27 4.32 22.50
C GLU A 46 -5.95 3.99 21.76
N LEU A 47 -6.02 3.39 20.58
CA LEU A 47 -4.87 3.00 19.75
C LEU A 47 -4.67 3.89 18.51
N GLN A 48 -5.54 4.88 18.29
CA GLN A 48 -5.42 5.83 17.17
C GLN A 48 -4.03 6.45 17.03
N SER A 49 -3.41 6.87 18.14
CA SER A 49 -2.06 7.46 18.08
C SER A 49 -0.96 6.49 17.67
N VAL A 50 -1.13 5.21 18.00
CA VAL A 50 -0.22 4.13 17.56
C VAL A 50 -0.38 3.96 16.05
N LEU A 51 -1.63 3.87 15.58
CA LEU A 51 -1.95 3.75 14.16
C LEU A 51 -1.47 4.96 13.35
N GLU A 52 -1.76 6.19 13.78
CA GLU A 52 -1.33 7.43 13.09
C GLU A 52 0.19 7.51 12.92
N THR A 53 0.94 7.10 13.96
CA THR A 53 2.39 7.05 13.88
C THR A 53 2.84 5.98 12.89
N GLY A 54 2.23 4.79 12.93
CA GLY A 54 2.53 3.71 12.00
C GLY A 54 2.21 4.02 10.55
N ILE A 55 1.12 4.77 10.28
CA ILE A 55 0.77 5.25 8.94
C ILE A 55 1.86 6.18 8.41
N ALA A 56 2.31 7.15 9.23
CA ALA A 56 3.37 8.07 8.84
C ALA A 56 4.70 7.34 8.60
N ASP A 57 5.06 6.42 9.49
CA ASP A 57 6.28 5.62 9.39
C ASP A 57 6.24 4.74 8.11
N ALA A 58 5.13 4.04 7.85
CA ALA A 58 4.97 3.19 6.67
C ALA A 58 5.02 3.98 5.36
N LYS A 59 4.37 5.16 5.31
CA LYS A 59 4.43 6.08 4.15
C LYS A 59 5.88 6.48 3.84
N SER A 60 6.64 6.84 4.87
CA SER A 60 8.03 7.30 4.72
C SER A 60 9.06 6.19 4.51
N SER A 61 8.84 5.00 5.07
CA SER A 61 9.82 3.90 5.00
C SER A 61 9.70 3.07 3.73
N ASN A 62 8.50 3.02 3.15
CA ASN A 62 8.21 2.30 1.91
C ASN A 62 8.06 3.24 0.71
N ASP A 63 8.26 4.54 0.89
CA ASP A 63 8.09 5.57 -0.13
C ASP A 63 6.73 5.51 -0.87
N PHE A 64 5.67 5.07 -0.18
CA PHE A 64 4.36 4.91 -0.79
C PHE A 64 3.83 6.24 -1.33
N VAL A 65 3.29 6.23 -2.54
CA VAL A 65 2.55 7.37 -3.10
C VAL A 65 1.08 7.28 -2.75
N ILE A 66 0.51 6.08 -2.62
CA ILE A 66 -0.85 5.88 -2.12
C ILE A 66 -0.98 6.27 -0.64
N ASP A 67 -2.16 6.76 -0.25
CA ASP A 67 -2.45 7.14 1.13
C ASP A 67 -3.19 6.03 1.88
N PHE A 68 -3.03 6.01 3.21
CA PHE A 68 -3.80 5.10 4.06
C PHE A 68 -5.29 5.50 4.03
N PRO A 69 -6.23 4.61 3.66
CA PRO A 69 -7.65 4.94 3.60
C PRO A 69 -8.25 5.23 4.99
N ASP A 70 -9.01 6.31 5.13
CA ASP A 70 -9.67 6.66 6.39
C ASP A 70 -10.66 5.57 6.83
N GLU A 71 -11.33 4.93 5.88
CA GLU A 71 -12.29 3.84 6.08
C GLU A 71 -11.65 2.55 6.62
N LEU A 72 -10.32 2.47 6.63
CA LEU A 72 -9.56 1.35 7.18
C LEU A 72 -9.23 1.54 8.66
N LYS A 73 -9.26 2.78 9.18
CA LYS A 73 -8.78 3.11 10.53
C LYS A 73 -9.48 2.30 11.63
N GLU A 74 -10.80 2.18 11.56
CA GLU A 74 -11.59 1.44 12.56
C GLU A 74 -11.25 -0.06 12.57
N SER A 75 -11.21 -0.69 11.40
CA SER A 75 -10.86 -2.12 11.27
C SER A 75 -9.42 -2.40 11.71
N TYR A 76 -8.49 -1.51 11.36
CA TYR A 76 -7.10 -1.65 11.76
C TYR A 76 -6.94 -1.47 13.27
N GLU A 77 -7.65 -0.52 13.87
CA GLU A 77 -7.63 -0.32 15.33
C GLU A 77 -8.18 -1.54 16.07
N ALA A 78 -9.24 -2.17 15.57
CA ALA A 78 -9.78 -3.41 16.11
C ALA A 78 -8.76 -4.55 16.06
N PHE A 79 -8.03 -4.71 14.95
CA PHE A 79 -6.93 -5.66 14.82
C PHE A 79 -5.82 -5.41 15.86
N LEU A 80 -5.38 -4.14 16.02
CA LEU A 80 -4.36 -3.77 17.00
C LEU A 80 -4.81 -4.05 18.44
N LYS A 81 -6.09 -3.85 18.75
CA LYS A 81 -6.66 -4.19 20.05
C LYS A 81 -6.61 -5.69 20.32
N GLU A 82 -7.00 -6.52 19.36
CA GLU A 82 -6.90 -7.98 19.48
C GLU A 82 -5.45 -8.44 19.67
N ALA A 83 -4.51 -7.78 19.01
CA ALA A 83 -3.09 -8.05 19.17
C ALA A 83 -2.61 -7.64 20.58
N LEU A 84 -2.99 -6.45 21.05
CA LEU A 84 -2.63 -5.96 22.38
C LEU A 84 -3.20 -6.84 23.50
N ASN A 85 -4.35 -7.45 23.28
CA ASN A 85 -4.94 -8.40 24.23
C ASN A 85 -3.99 -9.57 24.56
N GLN A 86 -3.11 -9.95 23.63
CA GLN A 86 -2.14 -11.03 23.82
C GLN A 86 -0.90 -10.61 24.64
N VAL A 87 -0.64 -9.30 24.77
CA VAL A 87 0.51 -8.78 25.51
C VAL A 87 0.24 -8.81 27.01
N GLN A 88 1.17 -9.34 27.80
CA GLN A 88 1.08 -9.26 29.27
C GLN A 88 1.89 -8.07 29.79
N PHE A 89 1.24 -7.21 30.57
CA PHE A 89 1.87 -6.06 31.23
C PHE A 89 1.93 -6.30 32.75
N GLU A 90 3.07 -6.01 33.34
CA GLU A 90 3.34 -6.07 34.78
C GLU A 90 3.87 -4.70 35.22
N LEU A 91 3.19 -4.04 36.16
CA LEU A 91 3.61 -2.76 36.70
C LEU A 91 4.25 -2.96 38.07
N ASN A 92 5.39 -2.31 38.30
CA ASN A 92 5.90 -2.18 39.66
C ASN A 92 5.09 -1.14 40.45
N LYS A 93 5.29 -1.10 41.77
CA LYS A 93 4.79 0.01 42.59
C LYS A 93 5.49 1.30 42.17
N ALA A 94 4.74 2.40 42.19
CA ALA A 94 5.26 3.71 41.86
C ALA A 94 6.38 4.13 42.83
N ASP A 95 7.56 4.42 42.27
CA ASP A 95 8.68 5.01 42.99
C ASP A 95 8.51 6.54 42.99
N LYS A 96 8.50 7.14 44.18
CA LYS A 96 8.34 8.60 44.30
C LYS A 96 9.69 9.28 44.03
N GLU A 97 9.80 9.98 42.90
CA GLU A 97 10.98 10.77 42.54
C GLU A 97 10.92 12.17 43.17
N SER A 98 9.75 12.81 43.16
CA SER A 98 9.51 14.11 43.78
C SER A 98 8.09 14.21 44.36
N ASN A 99 7.70 15.36 44.91
CA ASN A 99 6.36 15.52 45.49
C ASN A 99 5.22 15.22 44.51
N ASP A 100 5.41 15.57 43.23
CA ASP A 100 4.39 15.43 42.20
C ASP A 100 4.84 14.55 41.02
N THR A 101 5.98 13.86 41.16
CA THR A 101 6.51 12.97 40.11
C THR A 101 6.73 11.57 40.64
N TYR A 102 6.17 10.61 39.91
CA TYR A 102 6.25 9.19 40.18
C TYR A 102 6.86 8.47 38.97
N ILE A 103 7.65 7.45 39.25
CA ILE A 103 8.34 6.63 38.26
C ILE A 103 7.81 5.20 38.37
N ILE A 104 7.33 4.65 37.25
CA ILE A 104 6.76 3.30 37.20
C ILE A 104 7.47 2.54 36.10
N ARG A 105 8.05 1.40 36.44
CA ARG A 105 8.58 0.43 35.51
C ARG A 105 7.46 -0.51 35.08
N VAL A 106 7.13 -0.45 33.79
CA VAL A 106 6.26 -1.39 33.11
C VAL A 106 7.13 -2.48 32.50
N THR A 107 6.93 -3.72 32.90
CA THR A 107 7.54 -4.90 32.27
C THR A 107 6.50 -5.57 31.38
N TYR A 108 6.88 -5.95 30.17
CA TYR A 108 5.95 -6.54 29.22
C TYR A 108 6.66 -7.53 28.30
N GLU A 109 5.88 -8.45 27.74
CA GLU A 109 6.34 -9.44 26.77
C GLU A 109 5.77 -9.06 25.40
N PRO A 110 6.54 -8.37 24.54
CA PRO A 110 6.05 -7.94 23.24
C PRO A 110 5.63 -9.13 22.37
N ILE A 111 4.69 -8.90 21.48
CA ILE A 111 4.41 -9.82 20.38
C ILE A 111 4.99 -9.27 19.09
N ASP A 112 5.41 -10.17 18.22
CA ASP A 112 5.90 -9.85 16.87
C ASP A 112 4.82 -10.19 15.85
N ILE A 113 4.04 -9.18 15.47
CA ILE A 113 2.94 -9.30 14.51
C ILE A 113 3.51 -9.65 13.15
N ALA A 114 4.53 -8.92 12.67
CA ALA A 114 5.16 -9.17 11.38
C ALA A 114 5.67 -10.61 11.26
N ALA A 115 6.34 -11.16 12.29
CA ALA A 115 6.76 -12.56 12.26
C ALA A 115 5.59 -13.54 12.33
N THR A 116 4.49 -13.18 13.00
CA THR A 116 3.29 -14.02 13.15
C THR A 116 2.47 -14.09 11.87
N THR A 117 2.34 -12.99 11.13
CA THR A 117 1.50 -12.87 9.92
C THR A 117 2.26 -13.15 8.63
N LYS A 118 3.60 -13.14 8.65
CA LYS A 118 4.49 -13.27 7.48
C LYS A 118 4.06 -14.27 6.41
N GLU A 119 3.74 -15.50 6.80
CA GLU A 119 3.38 -16.55 5.83
C GLU A 119 1.99 -16.31 5.21
N THR A 120 1.04 -15.82 6.01
CA THR A 120 -0.30 -15.44 5.57
C THR A 120 -0.24 -14.24 4.66
N ASP A 121 0.47 -13.18 5.05
CA ASP A 121 0.69 -11.96 4.24
C ASP A 121 1.28 -12.32 2.87
N ALA A 122 2.38 -13.08 2.86
CA ALA A 122 3.06 -13.49 1.64
C ALA A 122 2.19 -14.42 0.77
N GLY A 123 1.33 -15.24 1.37
CA GLY A 123 0.34 -16.05 0.68
C GLY A 123 -0.80 -15.22 0.10
N TYR A 124 -1.25 -14.20 0.84
CA TYR A 124 -2.35 -13.32 0.47
C TYR A 124 -2.01 -12.50 -0.76
N VAL A 125 -0.86 -11.79 -0.75
CA VAL A 125 -0.43 -10.92 -1.86
C VAL A 125 -0.19 -11.66 -3.19
N LYS A 126 0.05 -12.97 -3.14
CA LYS A 126 0.15 -13.84 -4.32
C LYS A 126 -1.21 -14.15 -4.95
N ASN A 127 -2.28 -14.03 -4.18
CA ASN A 127 -3.63 -14.44 -4.54
C ASN A 127 -4.65 -13.30 -4.47
N ILE A 128 -4.20 -12.04 -4.34
CA ILE A 128 -5.07 -10.86 -4.43
C ILE A 128 -5.88 -10.93 -5.73
N SER A 129 -7.17 -10.66 -5.61
CA SER A 129 -8.13 -10.79 -6.71
C SER A 129 -8.95 -9.53 -6.96
N GLY A 130 -9.03 -8.62 -5.99
CA GLY A 130 -9.69 -7.33 -6.12
C GLY A 130 -8.73 -6.20 -6.46
N THR A 131 -9.33 -5.06 -6.82
CA THR A 131 -8.67 -3.79 -7.09
C THR A 131 -9.07 -2.71 -6.08
N ASP A 132 -9.80 -3.07 -5.02
CA ASP A 132 -10.19 -2.16 -3.94
C ASP A 132 -9.25 -2.32 -2.75
N PHE A 133 -8.40 -1.30 -2.52
CA PHE A 133 -7.34 -1.36 -1.52
C PHE A 133 -7.87 -1.59 -0.11
N THR A 134 -8.90 -0.84 0.27
CA THR A 134 -9.51 -0.90 1.61
C THR A 134 -10.07 -2.30 1.88
N THR A 135 -10.76 -2.90 0.91
CA THR A 135 -11.34 -4.25 1.03
C THR A 135 -10.25 -5.30 1.16
N GLU A 136 -9.20 -5.23 0.35
CA GLU A 136 -8.11 -6.22 0.39
C GLU A 136 -7.33 -6.17 1.72
N VAL A 137 -7.08 -4.97 2.27
CA VAL A 137 -6.47 -4.89 3.61
C VAL A 137 -7.42 -5.44 4.68
N LYS A 138 -8.72 -5.12 4.64
CA LYS A 138 -9.69 -5.65 5.62
C LYS A 138 -9.75 -7.17 5.61
N ASN A 139 -9.76 -7.78 4.43
CA ASN A 139 -9.74 -9.23 4.28
C ASN A 139 -8.47 -9.84 4.87
N LEU A 140 -7.29 -9.24 4.63
CA LEU A 140 -6.05 -9.73 5.23
C LEU A 140 -6.07 -9.60 6.76
N LEU A 141 -6.53 -8.45 7.30
CA LEU A 141 -6.67 -8.27 8.75
C LEU A 141 -7.56 -9.32 9.39
N GLU A 142 -8.65 -9.74 8.72
CA GLU A 142 -9.52 -10.82 9.20
C GLU A 142 -8.77 -12.17 9.29
N GLU A 143 -7.93 -12.50 8.30
CA GLU A 143 -7.12 -13.71 8.32
C GLU A 143 -6.03 -13.64 9.41
N ASP A 144 -5.33 -12.51 9.51
CA ASP A 144 -4.24 -12.32 10.48
C ASP A 144 -4.74 -12.29 11.93
N THR A 145 -5.93 -11.74 12.17
CA THR A 145 -6.55 -11.73 13.50
C THR A 145 -6.65 -13.14 14.08
N LYS A 146 -6.90 -14.16 13.23
CA LYS A 146 -7.01 -15.57 13.64
C LYS A 146 -5.68 -16.14 14.15
N LEU A 147 -4.55 -15.52 13.81
CA LEU A 147 -3.21 -15.98 14.16
C LEU A 147 -2.73 -15.39 15.49
N LEU A 148 -3.28 -14.25 15.91
CA LEU A 148 -2.80 -13.47 17.05
C LEU A 148 -2.78 -14.26 18.36
N SER A 149 -3.72 -15.18 18.58
CA SER A 149 -3.73 -16.02 19.79
C SER A 149 -2.48 -16.90 19.95
N ASN A 150 -1.76 -17.15 18.85
CA ASN A 150 -0.51 -17.90 18.81
C ASN A 150 0.69 -17.00 18.48
N ALA A 151 0.56 -15.68 18.65
CA ALA A 151 1.59 -14.73 18.27
C ALA A 151 2.94 -15.03 18.93
N THR A 152 4.00 -14.86 18.14
CA THR A 152 5.37 -15.08 18.61
C THR A 152 5.72 -14.06 19.68
N LYS A 153 6.00 -14.55 20.88
CA LYS A 153 6.39 -13.71 22.00
C LYS A 153 7.89 -13.42 21.97
N GLN A 154 8.22 -12.16 22.18
CA GLN A 154 9.60 -11.67 22.26
C GLN A 154 10.10 -11.67 23.70
N GLN A 155 11.42 -11.52 23.86
CA GLN A 155 12.02 -11.41 25.19
C GLN A 155 11.37 -10.29 26.00
N LYS A 156 11.07 -10.55 27.29
CA LYS A 156 10.53 -9.54 28.22
C LYS A 156 11.36 -8.26 28.18
N LYS A 157 10.68 -7.13 27.97
CA LYS A 157 11.24 -5.79 28.00
C LYS A 157 10.73 -5.04 29.22
N SER A 158 11.41 -3.94 29.56
CA SER A 158 10.90 -2.99 30.55
C SER A 158 11.04 -1.57 30.04
N ARG A 159 10.04 -0.74 30.35
CA ARG A 159 10.04 0.69 30.06
C ARG A 159 9.67 1.45 31.31
N THR A 160 10.40 2.51 31.59
CA THR A 160 10.12 3.41 32.70
C THR A 160 9.22 4.54 32.22
N ILE A 161 8.10 4.74 32.91
CA ILE A 161 7.07 5.74 32.59
C ILE A 161 6.97 6.73 33.74
N THR A 162 7.01 8.02 33.41
CA THR A 162 6.85 9.09 34.38
C THR A 162 5.38 9.48 34.49
N VAL A 163 4.85 9.44 35.71
CA VAL A 163 3.49 9.89 36.02
C VAL A 163 3.56 11.13 36.88
N LYS A 164 2.93 12.21 36.40
CA LYS A 164 2.87 13.48 37.11
C LYS A 164 1.54 13.63 37.82
N LYS A 165 1.58 14.03 39.08
CA LYS A 165 0.40 14.41 39.86
C LYS A 165 0.05 15.88 39.59
N SER A 166 -1.23 16.16 39.44
CA SER A 166 -1.77 17.50 39.23
C SER A 166 -3.06 17.62 40.05
N GLY A 167 -2.96 18.22 41.23
CA GLY A 167 -4.04 18.22 42.21
C GLY A 167 -4.36 16.80 42.70
N ASP A 168 -5.62 16.39 42.58
CA ASP A 168 -6.07 15.03 42.89
C ASP A 168 -6.01 14.06 41.68
N SER A 169 -5.45 14.50 40.54
CA SER A 169 -5.36 13.70 39.31
C SER A 169 -3.93 13.31 38.94
N TYR A 170 -3.79 12.32 38.06
CA TYR A 170 -2.53 11.89 37.47
C TYR A 170 -2.53 12.12 35.95
N LYS A 171 -1.34 12.32 35.38
CA LYS A 171 -1.14 12.50 33.94
C LYS A 171 0.12 11.77 33.49
N VAL A 172 0.04 11.17 32.31
CA VAL A 172 1.18 10.59 31.59
C VAL A 172 1.27 11.25 30.23
N SER A 173 2.49 11.37 29.71
CA SER A 173 2.73 11.80 28.34
C SER A 173 2.05 10.86 27.35
N LYS A 174 1.26 11.40 26.41
CA LYS A 174 0.68 10.61 25.31
C LYS A 174 1.77 9.88 24.54
N LYS A 175 2.88 10.57 24.25
CA LYS A 175 4.06 10.00 23.57
C LYS A 175 4.64 8.77 24.30
N ASP A 176 4.69 8.79 25.62
CA ASP A 176 5.27 7.68 26.39
C ASP A 176 4.38 6.44 26.34
N ILE A 177 3.06 6.64 26.37
CA ILE A 177 2.06 5.57 26.22
C ILE A 177 2.06 5.04 24.80
N THR A 178 2.00 5.90 23.78
CA THR A 178 2.06 5.48 22.36
C THR A 178 3.30 4.63 22.12
N ALA A 179 4.46 5.08 22.58
CA ALA A 179 5.70 4.35 22.38
C ALA A 179 5.80 3.05 23.22
N LEU A 180 5.15 2.96 24.40
CA LEU A 180 5.01 1.70 25.12
C LEU A 180 4.18 0.68 24.32
N LEU A 181 3.07 1.14 23.71
CA LEU A 181 2.16 0.29 22.95
C LEU A 181 2.79 -0.14 21.60
N GLN A 182 3.48 0.77 20.92
CA GLN A 182 4.26 0.44 19.71
C GLN A 182 5.35 -0.60 20.00
N ASP A 183 6.12 -0.44 21.09
CA ASP A 183 7.14 -1.42 21.47
C ASP A 183 6.55 -2.80 21.79
N ALA A 184 5.30 -2.84 22.28
CA ALA A 184 4.59 -4.07 22.63
C ALA A 184 4.01 -4.80 21.41
N LEU A 185 3.73 -4.07 20.33
CA LEU A 185 3.13 -4.56 19.09
C LEU A 185 4.16 -4.46 17.95
N GLN A 186 5.23 -5.25 17.99
CA GLN A 186 6.28 -5.15 16.99
C GLN A 186 5.74 -5.53 15.59
N GLY A 187 6.05 -4.73 14.58
CA GLY A 187 5.64 -5.00 13.20
C GLY A 187 4.13 -4.84 12.94
N TYR A 188 3.45 -4.01 13.74
CA TYR A 188 2.00 -3.83 13.68
C TYR A 188 1.46 -3.27 12.35
N MET A 189 2.30 -2.71 11.50
CA MET A 189 1.93 -2.23 10.15
C MET A 189 2.13 -3.28 9.04
N ALA A 190 2.68 -4.46 9.34
CA ALA A 190 3.03 -5.46 8.33
C ALA A 190 1.85 -5.88 7.41
N PRO A 191 0.62 -6.10 7.91
CA PRO A 191 -0.52 -6.41 7.04
C PRO A 191 -0.84 -5.28 6.05
N TYR A 192 -0.81 -4.02 6.51
CA TYR A 192 -0.99 -2.86 5.63
C TYR A 192 0.14 -2.75 4.61
N GLU A 193 1.40 -2.90 5.04
CA GLU A 193 2.57 -2.80 4.17
C GLU A 193 2.58 -3.89 3.08
N ALA A 194 2.14 -5.11 3.41
CA ALA A 194 2.06 -6.21 2.46
C ALA A 194 1.13 -5.89 1.29
N VAL A 195 -0.12 -5.49 1.58
CA VAL A 195 -1.09 -5.13 0.53
C VAL A 195 -0.71 -3.78 -0.10
N GLY A 196 -0.28 -2.81 0.71
CA GLY A 196 0.13 -1.47 0.29
C GLY A 196 1.22 -1.50 -0.77
N THR A 197 2.23 -2.36 -0.60
CA THR A 197 3.30 -2.55 -1.60
C THR A 197 2.75 -2.96 -2.97
N VAL A 198 1.79 -3.90 -3.00
CA VAL A 198 1.19 -4.38 -4.25
C VAL A 198 0.31 -3.31 -4.91
N PHE A 199 -0.46 -2.58 -4.10
CA PHE A 199 -1.35 -1.54 -4.60
C PHE A 199 -0.61 -0.29 -5.05
N ASP A 200 0.47 0.08 -4.36
CA ASP A 200 1.33 1.20 -4.74
C ASP A 200 2.07 0.87 -6.04
N PHE A 201 2.54 -0.37 -6.21
CA PHE A 201 3.12 -0.82 -7.48
C PHE A 201 2.08 -0.86 -8.62
N ARG A 202 0.82 -1.22 -8.33
CA ARG A 202 -0.26 -1.14 -9.32
C ARG A 202 -0.54 0.31 -9.72
N ASP A 203 -0.57 1.23 -8.76
CA ASP A 203 -0.73 2.67 -9.00
C ASP A 203 0.43 3.21 -9.86
N PHE A 204 1.66 2.80 -9.56
CA PHE A 204 2.83 3.14 -10.36
C PHE A 204 2.73 2.61 -11.79
N MET A 205 2.37 1.34 -11.99
CA MET A 205 2.21 0.77 -13.32
C MET A 205 1.15 1.50 -14.14
N GLN A 206 0.03 1.89 -13.51
CA GLN A 206 -0.98 2.72 -14.17
C GLN A 206 -0.39 4.07 -14.58
N ALA A 207 0.29 4.75 -13.65
CA ALA A 207 0.92 6.05 -13.89
C ALA A 207 1.99 5.99 -14.99
N TYR A 208 2.78 4.91 -15.04
CA TYR A 208 3.79 4.69 -16.07
C TYR A 208 3.16 4.55 -17.46
N LEU A 209 2.07 3.76 -17.59
CA LEU A 209 1.37 3.61 -18.86
C LEU A 209 0.66 4.91 -19.28
N ASP A 210 0.09 5.66 -18.34
CA ASP A 210 -0.55 6.94 -18.63
C ASP A 210 0.49 7.98 -19.08
N ALA A 211 1.66 8.02 -18.43
CA ALA A 211 2.78 8.83 -18.87
C ALA A 211 3.27 8.41 -20.27
N TYR A 212 3.47 7.11 -20.51
CA TYR A 212 3.96 6.57 -21.79
C TYR A 212 2.99 6.82 -22.96
N PHE A 213 1.71 6.47 -22.81
CA PHE A 213 0.75 6.56 -23.90
C PHE A 213 0.11 7.95 -24.03
N LYS A 214 -0.16 8.62 -22.92
CA LYS A 214 -1.02 9.82 -22.91
C LYS A 214 -0.25 11.12 -22.62
N GLY A 215 1.00 10.99 -22.16
CA GLY A 215 1.79 12.12 -21.67
C GLY A 215 1.31 12.65 -20.33
N ASP A 216 0.51 11.87 -19.60
CA ASP A 216 -0.03 12.25 -18.30
C ASP A 216 0.99 11.90 -17.19
N THR A 217 1.93 12.81 -16.94
CA THR A 217 3.14 12.53 -16.14
C THR A 217 3.02 12.82 -14.64
N GLU A 218 1.97 13.50 -14.18
CA GLU A 218 1.87 13.99 -12.79
C GLU A 218 2.02 12.87 -11.76
N ARG A 219 1.26 11.78 -11.92
CA ARG A 219 1.31 10.64 -10.99
C ARG A 219 2.62 9.86 -11.13
N TYR A 220 3.19 9.80 -12.33
CA TYR A 220 4.48 9.16 -12.58
C TYR A 220 5.60 9.88 -11.82
N CYS A 221 5.65 11.22 -11.90
CA CYS A 221 6.59 12.04 -11.15
C CYS A 221 6.49 11.83 -9.63
N MET A 222 5.29 11.59 -9.09
CA MET A 222 5.13 11.27 -7.66
C MET A 222 5.81 9.95 -7.27
N HIS A 223 5.79 8.95 -8.15
CA HIS A 223 6.40 7.64 -7.92
C HIS A 223 7.91 7.62 -8.16
N THR A 224 8.40 8.39 -9.14
CA THR A 224 9.81 8.36 -9.53
C THR A 224 10.65 9.47 -8.90
N GLY A 225 10.01 10.55 -8.43
CA GLY A 225 10.70 11.77 -8.00
C GLY A 225 11.27 12.60 -9.16
N GLU A 226 11.01 12.21 -10.41
CA GLU A 226 11.38 13.02 -11.58
C GLU A 226 10.63 14.35 -11.59
N SER A 227 11.28 15.40 -12.09
CA SER A 227 10.62 16.68 -12.33
C SER A 227 9.61 16.59 -13.48
N ALA A 228 8.65 17.50 -13.50
CA ALA A 228 7.68 17.58 -14.59
C ALA A 228 8.37 17.83 -15.94
N GLU A 229 9.46 18.60 -15.95
CA GLU A 229 10.26 18.87 -17.14
C GLU A 229 10.99 17.63 -17.65
N GLU A 230 11.57 16.82 -16.76
CA GLU A 230 12.24 15.56 -17.13
C GLU A 230 11.24 14.56 -17.71
N ALA A 231 10.10 14.37 -17.04
CA ALA A 231 9.07 13.44 -17.51
C ALA A 231 8.46 13.89 -18.84
N ALA A 232 8.26 15.21 -19.04
CA ALA A 232 7.80 15.76 -20.31
C ALA A 232 8.84 15.56 -21.42
N ALA A 233 10.13 15.77 -21.13
CA ALA A 233 11.21 15.53 -22.08
C ALA A 233 11.32 14.05 -22.46
N TRP A 234 11.19 13.14 -21.50
CA TRP A 234 11.16 11.69 -21.74
C TRP A 234 9.98 11.30 -22.65
N TYR A 235 8.78 11.83 -22.38
CA TYR A 235 7.62 11.61 -23.23
C TYR A 235 7.87 12.10 -24.66
N GLU A 236 8.35 13.33 -24.83
CA GLU A 236 8.67 13.90 -26.15
C GLU A 236 9.75 13.09 -26.89
N GLU A 237 10.81 12.67 -26.18
CA GLU A 237 11.90 11.88 -26.75
C GLU A 237 11.43 10.50 -27.23
N SER A 238 10.46 9.89 -26.55
CA SER A 238 9.91 8.59 -26.93
C SER A 238 9.31 8.57 -28.35
N PHE A 239 8.89 9.72 -28.88
CA PHE A 239 8.35 9.83 -30.23
C PHE A 239 9.39 10.22 -31.29
N ASN A 240 10.62 10.53 -30.92
CA ASN A 240 11.67 10.90 -31.89
C ASN A 240 12.03 9.73 -32.82
N SER A 241 11.82 8.50 -32.38
CA SER A 241 12.03 7.29 -33.19
C SER A 241 11.08 7.18 -34.40
N PHE A 242 9.96 7.91 -34.40
CA PHE A 242 9.01 7.94 -35.52
C PHE A 242 9.41 8.90 -36.64
N ARG A 243 10.50 9.69 -36.49
CA ARG A 243 10.94 10.56 -37.58
C ARG A 243 11.36 9.74 -38.80
N LEU A 244 10.90 10.16 -39.98
CA LEU A 244 11.23 9.53 -41.26
C LEU A 244 12.13 10.46 -42.09
N ASP A 245 13.22 9.91 -42.63
CA ASP A 245 14.21 10.65 -43.43
C ASP A 245 13.62 11.23 -44.73
N ASP A 246 12.59 10.59 -45.27
CA ASP A 246 11.93 11.00 -46.52
C ASP A 246 10.91 12.15 -46.34
N LEU A 247 10.67 12.59 -45.09
CA LEU A 247 9.77 13.70 -44.76
C LEU A 247 10.57 14.96 -44.37
N THR A 248 10.06 16.13 -44.72
CA THR A 248 10.61 17.40 -44.20
C THR A 248 10.38 17.53 -42.70
N ASP A 249 11.03 18.49 -42.04
CA ASP A 249 10.83 18.74 -40.62
C ASP A 249 9.36 19.06 -40.27
N ASP A 250 8.70 19.90 -41.06
CA ASP A 250 7.28 20.25 -40.87
C ASP A 250 6.37 19.03 -41.05
N GLN A 251 6.67 18.17 -42.02
CA GLN A 251 5.94 16.92 -42.26
C GLN A 251 6.14 15.93 -41.12
N ASN A 252 7.37 15.76 -40.64
CA ASN A 252 7.68 14.96 -39.46
C ASN A 252 6.95 15.46 -38.21
N THR A 253 6.91 16.79 -38.00
CA THR A 253 6.15 17.37 -36.88
C THR A 253 4.65 17.07 -37.00
N ARG A 254 4.06 17.18 -38.20
CA ARG A 254 2.66 16.79 -38.44
C ARG A 254 2.41 15.31 -38.13
N PHE A 255 3.27 14.43 -38.65
CA PHE A 255 3.17 12.99 -38.42
C PHE A 255 3.28 12.62 -36.94
N ILE A 256 4.29 13.13 -36.23
CA ILE A 256 4.47 12.88 -34.80
C ILE A 256 3.26 13.34 -33.99
N ASN A 257 2.67 14.50 -34.34
CA ASN A 257 1.46 14.97 -33.67
C ASN A 257 0.26 14.03 -33.91
N ALA A 258 0.12 13.47 -35.11
CA ALA A 258 -0.89 12.47 -35.40
C ALA A 258 -0.66 11.17 -34.60
N ILE A 259 0.58 10.68 -34.53
CA ILE A 259 0.94 9.50 -33.72
C ILE A 259 0.63 9.72 -32.24
N LYS A 260 1.04 10.86 -31.66
CA LYS A 260 0.72 11.21 -30.26
C LYS A 260 -0.78 11.24 -30.01
N ALA A 261 -1.56 11.80 -30.93
CA ALA A 261 -3.03 11.81 -30.83
C ALA A 261 -3.61 10.39 -30.86
N ILE A 262 -3.07 9.49 -31.68
CA ILE A 262 -3.46 8.07 -31.68
C ILE A 262 -3.12 7.41 -30.34
N TYR A 263 -1.88 7.54 -29.86
CA TYR A 263 -1.43 6.97 -28.58
C TYR A 263 -2.27 7.46 -27.38
N LYS A 264 -2.62 8.74 -27.36
CA LYS A 264 -3.45 9.33 -26.30
C LYS A 264 -4.86 8.73 -26.21
N ASN A 265 -5.36 8.16 -27.31
CA ASN A 265 -6.68 7.53 -27.40
C ASN A 265 -6.67 6.03 -27.08
N CYS A 266 -5.57 5.49 -26.54
CA CYS A 266 -5.50 4.12 -26.04
C CYS A 266 -6.46 3.87 -24.86
N GLN A 267 -7.08 2.69 -24.85
CA GLN A 267 -8.07 2.27 -23.84
C GLN A 267 -7.62 0.99 -23.15
N TYR A 268 -7.30 1.09 -21.87
CA TYR A 268 -6.84 -0.05 -21.08
C TYR A 268 -7.15 0.11 -19.60
N THR A 269 -7.17 -1.02 -18.89
CA THR A 269 -7.33 -1.11 -17.44
C THR A 269 -6.43 -2.21 -16.88
N LEU A 270 -5.82 -1.94 -15.73
CA LEU A 270 -5.07 -2.93 -14.97
C LEU A 270 -5.99 -3.64 -13.98
N GLY A 271 -5.99 -4.96 -14.00
CA GLY A 271 -6.69 -5.80 -13.03
C GLY A 271 -6.00 -5.82 -11.67
N ALA A 272 -6.36 -6.81 -10.86
CA ALA A 272 -5.68 -7.08 -9.59
C ALA A 272 -4.21 -7.44 -9.83
N MET A 273 -3.33 -6.84 -9.05
CA MET A 273 -1.90 -7.10 -9.09
C MET A 273 -1.53 -8.13 -8.03
N ARG A 274 -0.65 -9.05 -8.38
CA ARG A 274 -0.20 -10.15 -7.52
C ARG A 274 1.32 -10.14 -7.45
N GLN A 275 1.88 -10.21 -6.25
CA GLN A 275 3.32 -10.30 -6.06
C GLN A 275 3.75 -11.77 -6.03
N VAL A 276 4.26 -12.27 -7.16
CA VAL A 276 4.69 -13.68 -7.30
C VAL A 276 6.02 -13.92 -6.58
N SER A 277 6.94 -12.95 -6.66
CA SER A 277 8.19 -12.91 -5.92
C SER A 277 8.58 -11.46 -5.60
N LEU A 278 9.73 -11.24 -4.95
CA LEU A 278 10.17 -9.90 -4.54
C LEU A 278 10.15 -8.88 -5.69
N THR A 279 10.54 -9.31 -6.90
CA THR A 279 10.61 -8.45 -8.09
C THR A 279 9.59 -8.82 -9.16
N GLU A 280 8.88 -9.93 -9.00
CA GLU A 280 7.98 -10.45 -10.04
C GLU A 280 6.53 -10.22 -9.65
N TYR A 281 5.81 -9.52 -10.53
CA TYR A 281 4.40 -9.21 -10.41
C TYR A 281 3.62 -9.83 -11.55
N GLN A 282 2.35 -10.09 -11.31
CA GLN A 282 1.42 -10.56 -12.33
C GLN A 282 0.11 -9.79 -12.23
N PHE A 283 -0.45 -9.42 -13.38
CA PHE A 283 -1.75 -8.77 -13.46
C PHE A 283 -2.41 -9.08 -14.80
N ASP A 284 -3.72 -8.89 -14.87
CA ASP A 284 -4.44 -8.95 -16.14
C ASP A 284 -4.60 -7.54 -16.69
N LEU A 285 -4.21 -7.36 -17.95
CA LEU A 285 -4.42 -6.14 -18.72
C LEU A 285 -5.64 -6.35 -19.60
N THR A 286 -6.68 -5.53 -19.41
CA THR A 286 -7.82 -5.49 -20.33
C THR A 286 -7.71 -4.25 -21.18
N ALA A 287 -7.69 -4.40 -22.51
CA ALA A 287 -7.58 -3.30 -23.44
C ALA A 287 -8.57 -3.45 -24.59
N THR A 288 -9.04 -2.31 -25.10
CA THR A 288 -9.68 -2.23 -26.42
C THR A 288 -8.60 -1.71 -27.38
N PRO A 289 -7.95 -2.59 -28.17
CA PRO A 289 -6.74 -2.23 -28.91
C PRO A 289 -7.01 -1.09 -29.88
N ASN A 290 -6.16 -0.06 -29.88
CA ASN A 290 -6.23 1.03 -30.85
C ASN A 290 -5.58 0.59 -32.17
N THR A 291 -6.40 0.16 -33.14
CA THR A 291 -5.94 -0.39 -34.42
C THR A 291 -5.59 0.68 -35.46
N SER A 292 -5.52 1.94 -35.06
CA SER A 292 -5.33 3.07 -35.97
C SER A 292 -4.02 3.01 -36.74
N ILE A 293 -2.92 2.58 -36.12
CA ILE A 293 -1.61 2.48 -36.78
C ILE A 293 -1.64 1.41 -37.87
N VAL A 294 -2.05 0.19 -37.53
CA VAL A 294 -2.13 -0.92 -38.50
C VAL A 294 -3.13 -0.63 -39.64
N ASN A 295 -4.25 0.03 -39.33
CA ASN A 295 -5.22 0.42 -40.36
C ASN A 295 -4.70 1.56 -41.26
N ALA A 296 -3.93 2.50 -40.70
CA ALA A 296 -3.27 3.55 -41.47
C ALA A 296 -2.23 2.96 -42.44
N ALA A 297 -1.39 2.04 -41.96
CA ALA A 297 -0.41 1.34 -42.78
C ALA A 297 -1.08 0.52 -43.90
N SER A 298 -2.10 -0.28 -43.55
CA SER A 298 -2.87 -1.08 -44.52
C SER A 298 -3.57 -0.22 -45.60
N GLU A 299 -4.10 0.95 -45.22
CA GLU A 299 -4.73 1.89 -46.17
C GLU A 299 -3.70 2.53 -47.10
N LEU A 300 -2.51 2.86 -46.58
CA LEU A 300 -1.41 3.37 -47.38
C LEU A 300 -0.96 2.32 -48.41
N ASP A 301 -0.72 1.08 -47.98
CA ASP A 301 -0.25 -0.03 -48.81
C ASP A 301 -1.24 -0.43 -49.93
N ALA A 302 -2.54 -0.27 -49.67
CA ALA A 302 -3.58 -0.51 -50.67
C ALA A 302 -3.67 0.60 -51.73
N GLY A 303 -3.04 1.75 -51.51
CA GLY A 303 -3.07 2.89 -52.41
C GLY A 303 -2.22 2.69 -53.67
N THR A 304 -2.52 3.49 -54.69
CA THR A 304 -1.70 3.58 -55.92
C THR A 304 -1.19 4.99 -56.07
N TYR A 305 0.13 5.15 -56.11
CA TYR A 305 0.81 6.44 -56.15
C TYR A 305 1.77 6.49 -57.35
N TYR A 306 1.90 7.67 -57.95
CA TYR A 306 2.71 7.89 -59.14
C TYR A 306 3.96 8.73 -58.86
N SER A 307 4.15 9.20 -57.62
CA SER A 307 5.34 9.91 -57.16
C SER A 307 5.56 9.80 -55.65
N THR A 308 6.79 10.07 -55.20
CA THR A 308 7.12 10.12 -53.76
C THR A 308 6.38 11.24 -53.02
N ALA A 309 6.15 12.37 -53.68
CA ALA A 309 5.37 13.47 -53.11
C ALA A 309 3.91 13.06 -52.84
N GLU A 310 3.29 12.32 -53.78
CA GLU A 310 1.94 11.79 -53.58
C GLU A 310 1.87 10.76 -52.43
N VAL A 311 2.90 9.92 -52.29
CA VAL A 311 2.99 8.98 -51.15
C VAL A 311 3.09 9.74 -49.83
N ALA A 312 3.97 10.75 -49.74
CA ALA A 312 4.14 11.54 -48.52
C ALA A 312 2.85 12.29 -48.13
N ASP A 313 2.16 12.89 -49.09
CA ASP A 313 0.87 13.57 -48.83
C ASP A 313 -0.21 12.57 -48.40
N ALA A 314 -0.29 11.41 -49.05
CA ALA A 314 -1.24 10.35 -48.67
C ALA A 314 -0.97 9.83 -47.26
N PHE A 315 0.29 9.52 -46.95
CA PHE A 315 0.74 9.10 -45.62
C PHE A 315 0.27 10.08 -44.53
N LEU A 316 0.61 11.35 -44.66
CA LEU A 316 0.23 12.36 -43.67
C LEU A 316 -1.29 12.51 -43.52
N ASN A 317 -2.03 12.49 -44.63
CA ASN A 317 -3.49 12.61 -44.60
C ASN A 317 -4.18 11.39 -43.97
N ILE A 318 -3.65 10.19 -44.21
CA ILE A 318 -4.17 8.95 -43.62
C ILE A 318 -3.93 8.96 -42.10
N TYR A 319 -2.73 9.30 -41.64
CA TYR A 319 -2.45 9.36 -40.20
C TYR A 319 -3.26 10.47 -39.50
N ASP A 320 -3.43 11.64 -40.12
CA ASP A 320 -4.33 12.67 -39.59
C ASP A 320 -5.79 12.19 -39.47
N LYS A 321 -6.27 11.43 -40.46
CA LYS A 321 -7.62 10.84 -40.45
C LYS A 321 -7.80 9.92 -39.24
N TYR A 322 -6.85 9.01 -39.00
CA TYR A 322 -6.92 8.07 -37.87
C TYR A 322 -6.62 8.73 -36.52
N ALA A 323 -5.84 9.81 -36.48
CA ALA A 323 -5.67 10.63 -35.30
C ALA A 323 -6.97 11.36 -34.91
N ALA A 324 -7.72 11.87 -35.90
CA ALA A 324 -8.99 12.56 -35.68
C ALA A 324 -10.14 11.60 -35.36
N ALA A 325 -10.12 10.39 -35.92
CA ALA A 325 -11.13 9.35 -35.70
C ALA A 325 -10.46 7.99 -35.47
N PRO A 326 -10.02 7.71 -34.23
CA PRO A 326 -9.38 6.44 -33.89
C PRO A 326 -10.26 5.23 -34.19
N SER A 327 -9.63 4.16 -34.62
CA SER A 327 -10.26 2.86 -34.85
C SER A 327 -9.86 1.87 -33.75
N TYR A 328 -10.77 0.96 -33.41
CA TYR A 328 -10.61 0.05 -32.28
C TYR A 328 -10.91 -1.39 -32.65
N GLY A 329 -10.13 -2.29 -32.08
CA GLY A 329 -10.34 -3.74 -32.14
C GLY A 329 -11.39 -4.23 -31.16
N THR A 330 -11.46 -5.55 -31.01
CA THR A 330 -12.29 -6.17 -29.97
C THR A 330 -11.56 -6.12 -28.63
N GLU A 331 -12.29 -5.81 -27.56
CA GLU A 331 -11.76 -5.87 -26.20
C GLU A 331 -11.14 -7.24 -25.91
N THR A 332 -9.95 -7.23 -25.33
CA THR A 332 -9.20 -8.43 -25.00
C THR A 332 -8.55 -8.29 -23.63
N THR A 333 -8.36 -9.42 -22.96
CA THR A 333 -7.67 -9.51 -21.68
C THR A 333 -6.49 -10.44 -21.80
N VAL A 334 -5.31 -9.98 -21.38
CA VAL A 334 -4.07 -10.77 -21.37
C VAL A 334 -3.43 -10.72 -19.99
N THR A 335 -2.92 -11.85 -19.53
CA THR A 335 -2.09 -11.89 -18.31
C THR A 335 -0.67 -11.47 -18.65
N ILE A 336 -0.17 -10.46 -17.93
CA ILE A 336 1.18 -9.92 -18.01
C ILE A 336 1.96 -10.39 -16.78
N ASN A 337 3.17 -10.90 -17.00
CA ASN A 337 4.17 -11.07 -15.95
C ASN A 337 5.16 -9.92 -16.06
N TRP A 338 5.46 -9.28 -14.95
CA TRP A 338 6.24 -8.05 -14.93
C TRP A 338 7.33 -8.12 -13.88
N ASN A 339 8.58 -7.93 -14.31
CA ASN A 339 9.69 -7.75 -13.39
C ASN A 339 9.88 -6.26 -13.09
N SER A 340 9.81 -5.87 -11.81
CA SER A 340 9.96 -4.46 -11.40
C SER A 340 11.33 -3.86 -11.74
N LEU A 341 12.37 -4.69 -11.94
CA LEU A 341 13.69 -4.24 -12.40
C LEU A 341 13.69 -3.78 -13.86
N ASN A 342 12.71 -4.18 -14.67
CA ASN A 342 12.63 -3.78 -16.07
C ASN A 342 12.47 -2.26 -16.22
N MET A 343 11.82 -1.62 -15.24
CA MET A 343 11.58 -0.17 -15.21
C MET A 343 12.83 0.64 -14.91
N ALA A 344 13.83 0.05 -14.26
CA ALA A 344 15.12 0.69 -13.96
C ALA A 344 16.11 0.62 -15.14
N SER A 345 15.76 -0.12 -16.20
CA SER A 345 16.62 -0.28 -17.36
C SER A 345 16.19 0.68 -18.46
N SER A 346 17.15 1.35 -19.10
CA SER A 346 16.95 2.11 -20.34
C SER A 346 16.50 1.24 -21.54
N ASN A 347 16.20 -0.04 -21.31
CA ASN A 347 15.93 -1.08 -22.30
C ASN A 347 14.57 -1.76 -22.05
N ALA A 348 13.61 -1.10 -21.41
CA ALA A 348 12.26 -1.67 -21.22
C ALA A 348 11.63 -2.15 -22.55
N SER A 349 11.97 -1.51 -23.69
CA SER A 349 11.57 -1.92 -25.05
C SER A 349 12.18 -3.23 -25.55
N ALA A 350 13.19 -3.79 -24.87
CA ALA A 350 13.77 -5.10 -25.17
C ALA A 350 13.11 -6.24 -24.37
N ASP A 351 12.18 -5.93 -23.46
CA ASP A 351 11.46 -6.92 -22.67
C ASP A 351 10.22 -7.42 -23.41
N GLU A 352 10.11 -8.74 -23.56
CA GLU A 352 9.00 -9.40 -24.26
C GLU A 352 7.65 -9.11 -23.61
N ASN A 353 7.58 -8.97 -22.28
CA ASN A 353 6.32 -8.68 -21.58
C ASN A 353 5.90 -7.22 -21.77
N PHE A 354 6.85 -6.29 -21.83
CA PHE A 354 6.55 -4.89 -22.17
C PHE A 354 6.06 -4.77 -23.60
N ASN A 355 6.73 -5.41 -24.57
CA ASN A 355 6.28 -5.39 -25.97
C ASN A 355 4.89 -6.02 -26.10
N ARG A 356 4.65 -7.17 -25.45
CA ARG A 356 3.32 -7.78 -25.41
C ARG A 356 2.25 -6.86 -24.80
N LEU A 357 2.59 -6.13 -23.74
CA LEU A 357 1.70 -5.14 -23.14
C LEU A 357 1.37 -4.02 -24.13
N VAL A 358 2.38 -3.44 -24.78
CA VAL A 358 2.22 -2.35 -25.75
C VAL A 358 1.42 -2.81 -26.96
N GLU A 359 1.77 -3.94 -27.57
CA GLU A 359 1.07 -4.52 -28.72
C GLU A 359 -0.40 -4.84 -28.41
N THR A 360 -0.71 -5.23 -27.17
CA THR A 360 -2.11 -5.47 -26.77
C THR A 360 -2.93 -4.17 -26.74
N ILE A 361 -2.30 -3.05 -26.39
CA ILE A 361 -2.97 -1.74 -26.24
C ILE A 361 -3.04 -1.02 -27.59
N ILE A 362 -1.93 -1.01 -28.33
CA ILE A 362 -1.79 -0.32 -29.61
C ILE A 362 -0.95 -1.19 -30.55
N PRO A 363 -1.60 -2.09 -31.32
CA PRO A 363 -0.91 -2.88 -32.31
C PRO A 363 -0.20 -1.96 -33.32
N SER A 364 1.06 -2.28 -33.58
CA SER A 364 1.89 -1.72 -34.65
C SER A 364 2.47 -2.87 -35.48
N GLU A 365 2.83 -2.60 -36.74
CA GLU A 365 3.43 -3.60 -37.63
C GLU A 365 4.84 -4.04 -37.21
#